data_AF-A0A8J6T6W9-F1
#
_entry.id   AF-A0A8J6T6W9-F1
#
_cell.length_a   1.000
_cell.length_b   1.000
_cell.length_c   1.000
_cell.angle_alpha   90.00
_cell.angle_beta   90.00
_cell.angle_gamma   90.00
#
_symmetry.space_group_name_H-M   'P 1'
#
loop_
_entity.id
_entity.type
_entity.pdbx_description
1 polymer ?
#
loop_
_entity_poly.entity_id
_entity_poly.type
_entity_poly.pdbx_seq_one_letter_code
_entity_poly.pdbx_strand_id
1 'polypeptide(L)' 'MLDSAEFDPAAYVDQMALALELPIAPEHRPGVIDNFSRIATIAQLVLEFPLPEDTVAAPTFQPFQP' A
#
# COMPACT_ATOMS: atom_id res chain seq x y z
N MET A 1 0.46 -12.44 -16.60
CA MET A 1 1.46 -11.49 -16.08
C MET A 1 0.73 -10.17 -16.01
N LEU A 2 0.44 -9.63 -14.83
CA LEU A 2 -0.04 -8.26 -14.78
C LEU A 2 1.13 -7.42 -15.28
N ASP A 3 0.97 -6.74 -16.42
CA ASP A 3 1.89 -5.71 -16.84
C ASP A 3 1.79 -4.62 -15.78
N SER A 4 2.66 -4.70 -14.78
CA SER A 4 2.74 -3.71 -13.72
C SER A 4 3.26 -2.44 -14.37
N ALA A 5 2.36 -1.47 -14.59
CA ALA A 5 2.78 -0.09 -14.75
C ALA A 5 3.77 0.22 -13.61
N GLU A 6 4.93 0.77 -13.96
CA GLU A 6 5.92 1.21 -12.99
C GLU A 6 5.22 2.09 -11.95
N PHE A 7 5.36 1.75 -10.66
CA PHE A 7 4.65 2.45 -9.59
C PHE A 7 5.10 3.90 -9.55
N ASP A 8 4.18 4.84 -9.81
CA ASP A 8 4.39 6.28 -9.67
C ASP A 8 3.93 6.75 -8.28
N PRO A 9 4.85 7.02 -7.34
CA PRO A 9 4.50 7.42 -5.99
C PRO A 9 3.85 8.80 -5.92
N ALA A 10 4.17 9.71 -6.84
CA ALA A 10 3.62 11.06 -6.83
C ALA A 10 2.15 11.06 -7.24
N ALA A 11 1.83 10.38 -8.35
CA ALA A 11 0.46 10.23 -8.81
C ALA A 11 -0.41 9.47 -7.78
N TYR A 12 0.13 8.40 -7.19
CA TYR A 12 -0.58 7.63 -6.16
C TYR A 12 -0.89 8.48 -4.92
N VAL A 13 0.11 9.21 -4.40
CA VAL A 13 -0.07 10.07 -3.23
C VAL A 13 -1.12 11.14 -3.46
N ASP A 14 -1.10 11.82 -4.61
CA ASP A 14 -2.07 12.87 -4.93
C ASP A 14 -3.50 12.31 -5.04
N GLN A 15 -3.66 11.15 -5.70
CA GLN A 15 -4.96 10.50 -5.85
C GLN A 15 -5.51 9.99 -4.52
N MET A 16 -4.66 9.40 -3.67
CA MET A 16 -5.09 8.89 -2.36
C MET A 16 -5.40 10.01 -1.38
N ALA A 17 -4.67 11.13 -1.42
CA ALA A 17 -5.00 12.31 -0.63
C ALA A 17 -6.41 12.82 -0.94
N LEU A 18 -6.81 12.80 -2.22
CA LEU A 18 -8.17 13.13 -2.64
C LEU A 18 -9.19 12.08 -2.18
N ALA A 19 -8.92 10.79 -2.41
CA ALA A 19 -9.85 9.72 -2.08
C ALA A 19 -10.12 9.56 -0.58
N LEU A 20 -9.12 9.87 0.26
CA LEU A 20 -9.21 9.80 1.71
C LEU A 20 -9.68 11.11 2.36
N GLU A 21 -9.93 12.16 1.56
CA GLU A 21 -10.22 13.52 2.04
C GLU A 21 -9.15 14.01 3.04
N LEU A 22 -7.89 13.63 2.81
CA LEU A 22 -6.75 13.92 3.67
C LEU A 22 -5.77 14.84 2.92
N PRO A 23 -5.98 16.17 2.94
CA PRO A 23 -5.11 17.09 2.22
C PRO A 23 -3.70 17.08 2.83
N ILE A 24 -2.69 16.99 1.97
CA ILE A 24 -1.28 17.03 2.36
C ILE A 24 -0.79 18.46 2.20
N ALA A 25 -0.28 19.05 3.28
CA ALA A 25 0.33 20.37 3.23
C ALA A 25 1.53 20.37 2.25
N PRO A 26 1.74 21.42 1.44
CA PRO A 26 2.79 21.45 0.42
C PRO A 26 4.20 21.11 0.96
N GLU A 27 4.51 21.51 2.19
CA GLU A 27 5.75 21.24 2.90
C GLU A 27 5.96 19.75 3.24
N HIS A 28 4.89 18.96 3.34
CA HIS A 28 4.94 17.54 3.67
C HIS A 28 4.92 16.65 2.43
N ARG A 29 4.36 17.13 1.31
CA ARG A 29 4.18 16.34 0.09
C ARG A 29 5.47 15.65 -0.39
N PRO A 30 6.64 16.32 -0.48
CA PRO A 30 7.87 15.66 -0.91
C PRO A 30 8.26 14.49 0.01
N GLY A 31 8.16 14.69 1.33
CA GLY A 31 8.50 13.64 2.30
C GLY A 31 7.54 12.45 2.26
N VAL A 32 6.25 12.68 1.99
CA VAL A 32 5.28 11.59 1.81
C VAL A 32 5.62 10.77 0.58
N ILE A 33 5.92 11.42 -0.56
CA ILE A 33 6.34 10.76 -1.79
C ILE A 33 7.59 9.90 -1.56
N ASP A 34 8.61 10.46 -0.92
CA ASP A 34 9.85 9.74 -0.61
C ASP A 34 9.60 8.50 0.26
N ASN A 35 8.69 8.59 1.23
CA ASN A 35 8.32 7.46 2.07
C ASN A 35 7.60 6.36 1.28
N PHE A 36 6.68 6.72 0.37
CA PHE A 36 6.03 5.75 -0.51
C PHE A 36 7.01 5.04 -1.43
N SER A 37 7.98 5.76 -2.00
CA SER A 37 9.05 5.17 -2.81
C SER A 37 9.84 4.12 -2.02
N ARG A 38 10.21 4.43 -0.76
CA ARG A 38 10.95 3.50 0.11
C ARG A 38 10.11 2.29 0.50
N ILE A 39 8.84 2.49 0.83
CA ILE A 39 7.91 1.42 1.18
C ILE A 39 7.71 0.48 -0.01
N ALA A 40 7.56 1.01 -1.22
CA ALA A 40 7.41 0.20 -2.44
C ALA A 40 8.60 -0.74 -2.67
N THR A 41 9.83 -0.25 -2.48
CA THR A 41 11.04 -1.08 -2.57
C THR A 41 11.03 -2.23 -1.56
N ILE A 42 10.60 -1.98 -0.32
CA ILE A 42 10.53 -3.02 0.72
C ILE A 42 9.38 -3.99 0.44
N ALA A 43 8.22 -3.47 0.02
CA ALA A 43 7.04 -4.26 -0.27
C ALA A 43 7.28 -5.26 -1.41
N GLN A 44 8.10 -4.90 -2.40
CA GLN A 44 8.46 -5.78 -3.52
C GLN A 44 9.05 -7.11 -3.03
N LEU A 45 9.86 -7.09 -1.98
CA LEU A 45 10.44 -8.31 -1.39
C LEU A 45 9.36 -9.27 -0.87
N VAL A 46 8.20 -8.76 -0.47
CA VAL A 46 7.08 -9.57 0.06
C VAL A 46 6.10 -9.95 -1.05
N LEU A 47 5.88 -9.07 -2.03
CA LEU A 47 4.95 -9.30 -3.14
C LEU A 47 5.42 -10.38 -4.12
N GLU A 48 6.73 -10.68 -4.14
CA GLU A 48 7.30 -11.73 -4.99
C GLU A 48 7.03 -13.15 -4.47
N PHE A 49 6.63 -13.32 -3.20
CA PHE A 49 6.27 -14.63 -2.69
C PHE A 49 4.94 -15.09 -3.30
N PRO A 50 4.85 -16.34 -3.79
CA PRO A 50 3.58 -16.88 -4.27
C PRO A 50 2.59 -16.93 -3.11
N LEU A 51 1.37 -16.46 -3.34
CA LEU A 51 0.27 -16.50 -2.38
C LEU A 51 -0.75 -17.57 -2.79
N PRO A 52 -0.78 -18.75 -2.13
CA PRO A 52 -1.79 -19.77 -2.37
C PRO A 52 -3.22 -19.24 -2.17
N GLU A 53 -4.18 -19.72 -2.96
CA GLU A 53 -5.59 -19.27 -2.88
C GLU A 53 -6.26 -19.58 -1.54
N ASP A 54 -5.77 -20.60 -0.82
CA ASP A 54 -6.24 -20.99 0.52
C ASP A 54 -5.55 -20.25 1.66
N THR A 55 -4.66 -19.29 1.35
CA THR A 55 -4.00 -18.47 2.38
C THR A 55 -4.99 -17.50 3.00
N VAL A 56 -5.10 -17.56 4.33
CA VAL A 56 -5.92 -16.63 5.13
C VAL A 56 -5.04 -15.72 5.97
N ALA A 57 -5.56 -14.55 6.34
CA ALA A 57 -4.89 -13.64 7.27
C ALA A 57 -4.68 -14.33 8.64
N ALA A 58 -3.50 -14.15 9.24
CA ALA A 58 -3.15 -14.79 10.51
C ALA A 58 -4.12 -14.44 11.66
N PRO A 59 -4.55 -13.18 11.88
CA PRO A 59 -5.62 -12.91 12.81
C PRO A 59 -6.97 -13.24 12.15
N THR A 60 -7.65 -14.28 12.65
CA THR A 60 -9.03 -14.59 12.29
C THR A 60 -9.99 -14.05 13.35
N PHE A 61 -11.09 -13.43 12.93
CA PHE A 61 -12.18 -13.09 13.83
C PHE A 61 -12.76 -14.37 14.45
N GLN A 62 -12.77 -14.46 15.77
CA GLN A 62 -13.48 -15.50 16.51
C GLN A 62 -14.71 -14.84 17.15
N PRO A 63 -15.93 -15.13 16.67
CA PRO A 63 -17.12 -14.73 17.39
C PRO A 63 -17.05 -15.27 18.81
N PHE A 64 -17.52 -14.49 19.77
CA PHE A 64 -17.68 -15.01 21.14
C PHE A 64 -18.54 -16.27 21.10
N GLN A 65 -18.02 -17.37 21.68
CA GLN A 65 -18.80 -18.57 21.95
C GLN A 65 -19.19 -18.55 23.45
N PRO A 66 -20.49 -18.62 23.79
CA PRO A 66 -20.97 -18.65 25.17
C PRO A 66 -20.60 -19.94 25.91
#